data_AF-A0A9W7JBF3-F1
#
_entry.id   AF-A0A9W7JBF3-F1
#
_cell.length_a   1.000
_cell.length_b   1.000
_cell.length_c   1.000
_cell.angle_alpha   90.00
_cell.angle_beta   90.00
_cell.angle_gamma   90.00
#
_symmetry.space_group_name_H-M   'P 1'
#
loop_
_entity.id
_entity.type
_entity.pdbx_description
1 polymer ?
#
loop_
_entity_poly.entity_id
_entity_poly.type
_entity_poly.pdbx_seq_one_letter_code
_entity_poly.pdbx_strand_id
1 'polypeptide(L)'
;MDLDPEDVFKDEEDDPDNEFFQQSEGSKEYVVYLVDASPKMFNTTCPGMDQKDETHFHSTVSCIAESLKTQIISRTYDEVAICFFNTREKKNLQDLNGVFVFNVAEREQLDRPTARLIKEFDCIEESFMREIGSQYGIVPGSRENSIYNALWVAQALLRKGSIKTADKRILLFTNEDDPFGGLQDAAKKDMTRTTLQRAKDAQDLGISIELLPLSSPDSEFNVSVFYADLIGLDGQDLAQFTQSASQKLEDMKDQLRKRMFTKRVIRKIAFHIADGLSIELNTYALIRPTVPGAITWLDSVTNHPLKIERSLICEDTGALIQERPKLFQPYRNENVKFSPEEIADIKRISPGRLCLLGFKPLSCLKDYHNLRPSTFVYPSDQEVVGSTSVFIALHRSMLRLKRFAVAFYGAASHPQLVALVAQDEVTSAGAQMEPPGMHMIYLPYSDDIRDEEEIFPDTEDDAPRADEDQIQKAAALIKRIYVKDFSTLQFANPGLQRHYAVLQALALDEDDIPETIDETAPDEEGLARPAVVKAIEEFKLSVYGDNYNEESDNLGKEKAGEASRKRKAIAENAAKDFDWGVLAEKGQLNNLTVAALKNYLTAHNLPVSGKKEALISRILTHMGK
;
A
#
# COMPACT_ATOMS: atom_id res chain seq x y z
N MET A 1 9.31 9.53 12.28
CA MET A 1 8.04 9.24 12.97
C MET A 1 7.52 7.97 12.34
N ASP A 2 7.80 6.84 12.97
CA ASP A 2 7.30 5.54 12.52
C ASP A 2 5.87 5.40 13.08
N LEU A 3 4.90 5.95 12.35
CA LEU A 3 3.49 5.77 12.66
C LEU A 3 3.12 4.34 12.26
N ASP A 4 2.64 3.55 13.22
CA ASP A 4 2.03 2.25 12.91
C ASP A 4 0.81 2.50 12.01
N PRO A 5 0.76 1.95 10.77
CA PRO A 5 -0.35 2.17 9.86
C PRO A 5 -1.69 1.65 10.38
N GLU A 6 -1.68 0.69 11.31
CA GLU A 6 -2.89 0.26 12.00
C GLU A 6 -3.35 1.32 13.01
N ASP A 7 -2.44 2.11 13.58
CA ASP A 7 -2.77 3.20 14.51
C ASP A 7 -3.18 4.51 13.81
N VAL A 8 -2.83 4.69 12.53
CA VAL A 8 -3.18 5.92 11.78
C VAL A 8 -4.69 6.20 11.76
N PHE A 9 -5.52 5.15 11.81
CA PHE A 9 -6.99 5.22 11.83
C PHE A 9 -7.62 4.74 13.15
N LYS A 10 -6.81 4.35 14.14
CA LYS A 10 -7.28 4.06 15.51
C LYS A 10 -7.27 5.32 16.35
N ASP A 11 -8.12 5.34 17.37
CA ASP A 11 -8.11 6.35 18.41
C ASP A 11 -7.25 5.86 19.58
N GLU A 12 -6.56 6.76 20.31
CA GLU A 12 -5.66 6.42 21.44
C GLU A 12 -6.36 5.67 22.61
N GLU A 13 -7.70 5.62 22.62
CA GLU A 13 -8.51 4.93 23.62
C GLU A 13 -8.99 3.53 23.18
N ASP A 14 -8.64 3.09 21.97
CA ASP A 14 -9.00 1.76 21.50
C ASP A 14 -8.20 0.71 22.31
N ASP A 15 -8.88 0.03 23.24
CA ASP A 15 -8.33 -1.08 24.00
C ASP A 15 -7.78 -2.13 23.02
N PRO A 16 -6.50 -2.55 23.11
CA PRO A 16 -5.97 -3.65 22.29
C PRO A 16 -6.75 -4.96 22.46
N ASP A 17 -7.55 -5.08 23.53
CA ASP A 17 -8.44 -6.22 23.81
C ASP A 17 -9.89 -6.02 23.35
N ASN A 18 -10.23 -4.94 22.64
CA ASN A 18 -11.60 -4.68 22.17
C ASN A 18 -12.00 -5.73 21.12
N GLU A 19 -13.01 -6.57 21.41
CA GLU A 19 -13.46 -7.67 20.53
C GLU A 19 -13.84 -7.21 19.11
N PHE A 20 -14.27 -5.97 18.93
CA PHE A 20 -14.56 -5.37 17.62
C PHE A 20 -13.30 -5.19 16.76
N PHE A 21 -12.15 -4.95 17.39
CA PHE A 21 -10.85 -4.95 16.75
C PHE A 21 -10.22 -6.35 16.71
N GLN A 22 -10.55 -7.27 17.63
CA GLN A 22 -10.13 -8.68 17.54
C GLN A 22 -10.91 -9.51 16.52
N GLN A 23 -11.95 -8.97 15.88
CA GLN A 23 -12.36 -9.43 14.53
C GLN A 23 -11.26 -9.17 13.45
N SER A 24 -10.05 -8.76 13.87
CA SER A 24 -8.80 -8.68 13.10
C SER A 24 -8.22 -10.04 12.67
N GLU A 25 -8.76 -11.18 13.12
CA GLU A 25 -8.60 -12.40 12.32
C GLU A 25 -9.47 -12.26 11.08
N GLY A 26 -8.86 -11.81 9.98
CA GLY A 26 -9.51 -11.62 8.68
C GLY A 26 -10.44 -12.79 8.37
N SER A 27 -11.68 -12.47 7.97
CA SER A 27 -12.67 -13.47 7.57
C SER A 27 -12.02 -14.39 6.55
N LYS A 28 -11.67 -15.60 7.01
CA LYS A 28 -11.01 -16.62 6.21
C LYS A 28 -11.71 -16.75 4.87
N GLU A 29 -11.00 -16.59 3.77
CA GLU A 29 -11.61 -16.66 2.44
C GLU A 29 -11.36 -18.02 1.79
N TYR A 30 -12.41 -18.55 1.17
CA TYR A 30 -12.36 -19.75 0.35
C TYR A 30 -12.64 -19.40 -1.10
N VAL A 31 -11.63 -19.57 -1.96
CA VAL A 31 -11.69 -19.16 -3.36
C VAL A 31 -11.48 -20.35 -4.28
N VAL A 32 -12.38 -20.54 -5.25
CA VAL A 32 -12.17 -21.47 -6.36
C VAL A 32 -11.94 -20.67 -7.64
N TYR A 33 -10.74 -20.76 -8.20
CA TYR A 33 -10.44 -20.29 -9.55
C TYR A 33 -10.99 -21.31 -10.55
N LEU A 34 -12.02 -20.92 -11.30
CA LEU A 34 -12.70 -21.75 -12.28
C LEU A 34 -12.35 -21.27 -13.69
N VAL A 35 -11.47 -22.00 -14.37
CA VAL A 35 -10.87 -21.58 -15.64
C VAL A 35 -11.40 -22.40 -16.81
N ASP A 36 -11.88 -21.72 -17.84
CA ASP A 36 -12.26 -22.34 -19.11
C ASP A 36 -11.02 -22.85 -19.83
N ALA A 37 -11.00 -24.13 -20.17
CA ALA A 37 -9.96 -24.77 -20.97
C ALA A 37 -10.48 -25.20 -22.35
N SER A 38 -11.51 -24.54 -22.89
CA SER A 38 -11.99 -24.79 -24.24
C SER A 38 -10.93 -24.41 -25.30
N PRO A 39 -10.95 -25.01 -26.50
CA PRO A 39 -9.95 -24.70 -27.54
C PRO A 39 -9.90 -23.23 -27.94
N LYS A 40 -11.00 -22.49 -27.74
CA LYS A 40 -11.10 -21.05 -28.01
C LYS A 40 -10.14 -20.23 -27.13
N MET A 41 -9.92 -20.65 -25.88
CA MET A 41 -9.02 -19.96 -24.93
C MET A 41 -7.54 -19.99 -25.36
N PHE A 42 -7.14 -20.99 -26.15
CA PHE A 42 -5.76 -21.16 -26.64
C PHE A 42 -5.51 -20.49 -28.00
N ASN A 43 -6.57 -20.16 -28.74
CA ASN A 43 -6.44 -19.61 -30.10
C ASN A 43 -6.57 -18.07 -30.13
N THR A 44 -7.23 -17.48 -29.15
CA THR A 44 -7.38 -16.02 -29.09
C THR A 44 -6.11 -15.38 -28.58
N THR A 45 -5.51 -14.49 -29.38
CA THR A 45 -4.35 -13.69 -28.99
C THR A 45 -4.75 -12.33 -28.46
N CYS A 46 -4.03 -11.87 -27.44
CA CYS A 46 -4.11 -10.54 -26.87
C CYS A 46 -2.71 -9.91 -26.83
N PRO A 47 -2.61 -8.57 -27.01
CA PRO A 47 -1.32 -7.90 -26.96
C PRO A 47 -0.76 -7.96 -25.53
N GLY A 48 0.37 -8.64 -25.35
CA GLY A 48 1.11 -8.69 -24.08
C GLY A 48 1.94 -7.42 -23.83
N MET A 49 2.45 -7.28 -22.60
CA MET A 49 3.27 -6.12 -22.15
C MET A 49 4.53 -5.92 -23.02
N ASP A 50 5.07 -7.00 -23.59
CA ASP A 50 6.25 -7.00 -24.47
C ASP A 50 5.91 -6.90 -25.98
N GLN A 51 4.68 -6.52 -26.34
CA GLN A 51 4.17 -6.59 -27.73
C GLN A 51 4.20 -8.00 -28.34
N LYS A 52 4.29 -9.04 -27.52
CA LYS A 52 4.10 -10.44 -27.95
C LYS A 52 2.63 -10.81 -27.82
N ASP A 53 2.11 -11.48 -28.82
CA ASP A 53 0.77 -12.06 -28.78
C ASP A 53 0.73 -13.22 -27.78
N GLU A 54 0.01 -13.04 -26.68
CA GLU A 54 -0.24 -14.07 -25.66
C GLU A 54 -1.65 -14.66 -25.82
N THR A 55 -1.87 -15.90 -25.39
CA THR A 55 -3.21 -16.50 -25.43
C THR A 55 -4.04 -16.09 -24.21
N HIS A 56 -5.37 -16.04 -24.33
CA HIS A 56 -6.24 -15.79 -23.17
C HIS A 56 -6.04 -16.81 -22.02
N PHE A 57 -5.76 -18.07 -22.36
CA PHE A 57 -5.39 -19.08 -21.38
C PHE A 57 -4.11 -18.69 -20.64
N HIS A 58 -3.08 -18.27 -21.38
CA HIS A 58 -1.80 -17.82 -20.81
C HIS A 58 -1.97 -16.65 -19.85
N SER A 59 -2.68 -15.62 -20.29
CA SER A 59 -2.92 -14.44 -19.46
C SER A 59 -3.72 -14.78 -18.19
N THR A 60 -4.64 -15.73 -18.26
CA THR A 60 -5.42 -16.21 -17.09
C THR A 60 -4.51 -16.95 -16.10
N VAL A 61 -3.68 -17.87 -16.58
CA VAL A 61 -2.73 -18.62 -15.74
C VAL A 61 -1.74 -17.68 -15.06
N SER A 62 -1.13 -16.76 -15.82
CA SER A 62 -0.21 -15.73 -15.30
C SER A 62 -0.86 -14.86 -14.24
N CYS A 63 -2.11 -14.43 -14.46
CA CYS A 63 -2.87 -13.62 -13.51
C CYS A 63 -3.19 -14.38 -12.20
N ILE A 64 -3.59 -15.65 -12.30
CA ILE A 64 -3.83 -16.49 -11.12
C ILE A 64 -2.52 -16.76 -10.39
N ALA A 65 -1.41 -17.04 -11.09
CA ALA A 65 -0.11 -17.28 -10.46
C ALA A 65 0.38 -16.05 -9.68
N GLU A 66 0.25 -14.84 -10.23
CA GLU A 66 0.57 -13.59 -9.53
C GLU A 66 -0.34 -13.36 -8.31
N SER A 67 -1.64 -13.67 -8.43
CA SER A 67 -2.57 -13.63 -7.31
C SER A 67 -2.14 -14.58 -6.19
N LEU A 68 -1.77 -15.83 -6.51
CA LEU A 68 -1.29 -16.81 -5.53
C LEU A 68 0.02 -16.38 -4.87
N LYS A 69 0.97 -15.81 -5.63
CA LYS A 69 2.21 -15.20 -5.13
C LYS A 69 1.92 -14.05 -4.16
N THR A 70 0.86 -13.28 -4.40
CA THR A 70 0.42 -12.22 -3.48
C THR A 70 -0.27 -12.78 -2.23
N GLN A 71 -1.12 -13.80 -2.39
CA GLN A 71 -1.90 -14.41 -1.31
C GLN A 71 -1.01 -15.18 -0.31
N ILE A 72 0.00 -15.92 -0.78
CA ILE A 72 0.91 -16.68 0.11
C ILE A 72 1.67 -15.75 1.10
N ILE A 73 1.84 -14.49 0.70
CA ILE A 73 2.51 -13.45 1.49
C ILE A 73 1.53 -12.69 2.39
N SER A 74 0.43 -12.20 1.82
CA SER A 74 -0.45 -11.22 2.48
C SER A 74 -1.68 -11.82 3.15
N ARG A 75 -2.06 -13.06 2.81
CA ARG A 75 -3.30 -13.72 3.26
C ARG A 75 -3.08 -15.20 3.56
N THR A 76 -2.27 -15.48 4.58
CA THR A 76 -1.78 -16.82 4.92
C THR A 76 -2.84 -17.81 5.42
N TYR A 77 -4.06 -17.36 5.71
CA TYR A 77 -5.16 -18.21 6.18
C TYR A 77 -6.17 -18.58 5.09
N ASP A 78 -6.14 -17.91 3.93
CA ASP A 78 -7.05 -18.15 2.83
C ASP A 78 -6.77 -19.52 2.18
N GLU A 79 -7.83 -20.23 1.80
CA GLU A 79 -7.71 -21.51 1.10
C GLU A 79 -8.21 -21.35 -0.33
N VAL A 80 -7.44 -21.90 -1.26
CA VAL A 80 -7.67 -21.76 -2.70
C VAL A 80 -7.82 -23.12 -3.36
N ALA A 81 -8.56 -23.19 -4.45
CA ALA A 81 -8.57 -24.34 -5.35
C ALA A 81 -8.54 -23.87 -6.80
N ILE A 82 -7.87 -24.62 -7.66
CA ILE A 82 -7.78 -24.32 -9.08
C ILE A 82 -8.48 -25.44 -9.84
N CYS A 83 -9.50 -25.08 -10.60
CA CYS A 83 -10.34 -25.99 -11.33
C CYS A 83 -10.44 -25.57 -12.79
N PHE A 84 -10.07 -26.47 -13.68
CA PHE A 84 -10.27 -26.32 -15.11
C PHE A 84 -11.56 -27.03 -15.52
N PHE A 85 -12.36 -26.41 -16.38
CA PHE A 85 -13.49 -27.05 -17.04
C PHE A 85 -13.28 -27.05 -18.55
N ASN A 86 -14.05 -27.83 -19.29
CA ASN A 86 -13.80 -28.12 -20.70
C ASN A 86 -12.46 -28.86 -20.93
N THR A 87 -12.09 -29.77 -20.01
CA THR A 87 -10.85 -30.57 -20.08
C THR A 87 -11.07 -31.99 -20.61
N ARG A 88 -10.10 -32.53 -21.35
CA ARG A 88 -10.16 -33.92 -21.86
C ARG A 88 -10.07 -34.93 -20.72
N GLU A 89 -9.10 -34.76 -19.84
CA GLU A 89 -8.96 -35.58 -18.64
C GLU A 89 -9.88 -35.07 -17.52
N LYS A 90 -10.31 -35.99 -16.65
CA LYS A 90 -11.09 -35.67 -15.45
C LYS A 90 -10.33 -35.99 -14.18
N LYS A 91 -10.42 -35.10 -13.19
CA LYS A 91 -9.84 -35.30 -11.86
C LYS A 91 -10.64 -34.49 -10.85
N ASN A 92 -11.65 -35.09 -10.24
CA ASN A 92 -12.46 -34.46 -9.18
C ASN A 92 -13.11 -35.53 -8.30
N LEU A 93 -13.55 -35.17 -7.08
CA LEU A 93 -14.09 -36.14 -6.11
C LEU A 93 -15.43 -36.76 -6.54
N GLN A 94 -16.16 -36.07 -7.41
CA GLN A 94 -17.49 -36.45 -7.90
C GLN A 94 -17.43 -37.30 -9.17
N ASP A 95 -16.23 -37.54 -9.70
CA ASP A 95 -15.98 -38.25 -10.96
C ASP A 95 -16.74 -37.68 -12.18
N LEU A 96 -16.98 -36.36 -12.18
CA LEU A 96 -17.69 -35.66 -13.25
C LEU A 96 -16.79 -35.41 -14.46
N ASN A 97 -17.35 -35.57 -15.66
CA ASN A 97 -16.63 -35.41 -16.92
C ASN A 97 -16.40 -33.93 -17.26
N GLY A 98 -15.27 -33.66 -17.92
CA GLY A 98 -14.90 -32.34 -18.39
C GLY A 98 -14.46 -31.36 -17.30
N VAL A 99 -14.06 -31.86 -16.12
CA VAL A 99 -13.61 -31.04 -14.99
C VAL A 99 -12.36 -31.63 -14.35
N PHE A 100 -11.31 -30.82 -14.24
CA PHE A 100 -10.03 -31.20 -13.67
C PHE A 100 -9.63 -30.24 -12.55
N VAL A 101 -9.55 -30.75 -11.32
CA VAL A 101 -9.04 -30.01 -10.16
C VAL A 101 -7.52 -30.19 -10.11
N PHE A 102 -6.82 -29.10 -10.38
CA PHE A 102 -5.36 -29.06 -10.30
C PHE A 102 -4.94 -29.01 -8.83
N ASN A 103 -3.98 -29.87 -8.46
CA ASN A 103 -3.46 -29.94 -7.10
C ASN A 103 -2.10 -30.66 -7.09
N VAL A 104 -1.28 -30.31 -6.10
CA VAL A 104 0.06 -30.89 -5.88
C VAL A 104 0.04 -31.94 -4.77
N ALA A 105 1.10 -32.76 -4.69
CA ALA A 105 1.22 -33.75 -3.62
C ALA A 105 1.28 -33.08 -2.25
N GLU A 106 0.80 -33.78 -1.22
CA GLU A 106 0.80 -33.34 0.19
C GLU A 106 -0.07 -32.11 0.48
N ARG A 107 -0.95 -31.74 -0.46
CA ARG A 107 -1.92 -30.64 -0.32
C ARG A 107 -3.35 -31.17 -0.48
N GLU A 108 -4.30 -30.65 0.29
CA GLU A 108 -5.71 -30.91 0.02
C GLU A 108 -6.20 -30.15 -1.23
N GLN A 109 -7.35 -30.53 -1.81
CA GLN A 109 -7.86 -29.86 -3.02
C GLN A 109 -8.19 -28.38 -2.80
N LEU A 110 -8.79 -28.07 -1.64
CA LEU A 110 -8.98 -26.72 -1.13
C LEU A 110 -8.08 -26.59 0.10
N ASP A 111 -7.04 -25.77 0.00
CA ASP A 111 -6.00 -25.63 1.02
C ASP A 111 -5.24 -24.31 0.82
N ARG A 112 -4.35 -23.97 1.74
CA ARG A 112 -3.47 -22.79 1.60
C ARG A 112 -2.60 -22.90 0.34
N PRO A 113 -2.26 -21.79 -0.31
CA PRO A 113 -1.28 -21.80 -1.39
C PRO A 113 0.07 -22.26 -0.83
N THR A 114 0.72 -23.21 -1.51
CA THR A 114 2.07 -23.66 -1.19
C THR A 114 3.02 -23.23 -2.28
N ALA A 115 4.30 -23.07 -1.93
CA ALA A 115 5.37 -22.80 -2.89
C ALA A 115 5.36 -23.77 -4.07
N ARG A 116 5.21 -25.07 -3.78
CA ARG A 116 5.10 -26.12 -4.78
C ARG A 116 3.90 -25.94 -5.70
N LEU A 117 2.72 -25.62 -5.15
CA LEU A 117 1.53 -25.33 -5.97
C LEU A 117 1.80 -24.19 -6.94
N ILE A 118 2.40 -23.11 -6.45
CA ILE A 118 2.69 -21.91 -7.26
C ILE A 118 3.67 -22.26 -8.37
N LYS A 119 4.80 -22.92 -8.07
CA LYS A 119 5.81 -23.32 -9.08
C LYS A 119 5.23 -24.23 -10.16
N GLU A 120 4.52 -25.29 -9.76
CA GLU A 120 3.95 -26.25 -10.72
C GLU A 120 2.82 -25.60 -11.55
N PHE A 121 2.07 -24.67 -10.97
CA PHE A 121 1.02 -23.93 -11.67
C PHE A 121 1.58 -22.88 -12.64
N ASP A 122 2.64 -22.15 -12.28
CA ASP A 122 3.30 -21.16 -13.15
C ASP A 122 3.80 -21.80 -14.46
N CYS A 123 4.19 -23.08 -14.41
CA CYS A 123 4.64 -23.85 -15.57
C CYS A 123 3.56 -24.75 -16.20
N ILE A 124 2.29 -24.65 -15.77
CA ILE A 124 1.24 -25.62 -16.16
C ILE A 124 1.00 -25.65 -17.68
N GLU A 125 1.20 -24.53 -18.36
CA GLU A 125 0.99 -24.41 -19.80
C GLU A 125 1.87 -25.34 -20.62
N GLU A 126 3.11 -25.56 -20.18
CA GLU A 126 4.08 -26.42 -20.88
C GLU A 126 3.61 -27.88 -20.93
N SER A 127 2.85 -28.30 -19.92
CA SER A 127 2.34 -29.67 -19.79
C SER A 127 0.84 -29.80 -20.04
N PHE A 128 0.09 -28.71 -20.05
CA PHE A 128 -1.39 -28.72 -20.03
C PHE A 128 -1.99 -29.60 -21.12
N MET A 129 -1.59 -29.39 -22.38
CA MET A 129 -2.16 -30.13 -23.52
C MET A 129 -1.79 -31.63 -23.51
N ARG A 130 -0.62 -31.96 -22.94
CA ARG A 130 -0.11 -33.32 -22.81
C ARG A 130 -0.82 -34.07 -21.67
N GLU A 131 -1.00 -33.43 -20.52
CA GLU A 131 -1.43 -34.08 -19.27
C GLU A 131 -2.91 -33.91 -18.95
N ILE A 132 -3.52 -32.77 -19.29
CA ILE A 132 -4.93 -32.46 -18.99
C ILE A 132 -5.76 -32.43 -20.28
N GLY A 133 -5.28 -31.70 -21.28
CA GLY A 133 -5.90 -31.55 -22.59
C GLY A 133 -7.16 -30.68 -22.58
N SER A 134 -7.42 -30.05 -23.72
CA SER A 134 -8.61 -29.24 -23.99
C SER A 134 -9.69 -30.04 -24.73
N GLN A 135 -10.96 -29.76 -24.44
CA GLN A 135 -12.12 -30.25 -25.20
C GLN A 135 -13.20 -29.18 -25.29
N TYR A 136 -14.13 -29.28 -26.25
CA TYR A 136 -15.28 -28.38 -26.27
C TYR A 136 -16.27 -28.75 -25.16
N GLY A 137 -16.90 -27.76 -24.53
CA GLY A 137 -17.78 -27.96 -23.38
C GLY A 137 -19.07 -28.73 -23.66
N ILE A 138 -19.42 -28.85 -24.94
CA ILE A 138 -20.55 -29.65 -25.41
C ILE A 138 -20.02 -30.63 -26.45
N VAL A 139 -20.08 -31.92 -26.10
CA VAL A 139 -19.76 -32.99 -27.04
C VAL A 139 -21.03 -33.33 -27.84
N PRO A 140 -21.01 -33.25 -29.19
CA PRO A 140 -22.18 -33.55 -30.01
C PRO A 140 -22.72 -34.96 -29.72
N GLY A 141 -24.00 -35.04 -29.32
CA GLY A 141 -24.66 -36.31 -28.97
C GLY A 141 -24.53 -36.73 -27.50
N SER A 142 -23.77 -35.99 -26.69
CA SER A 142 -23.71 -36.14 -25.24
C SER A 142 -24.67 -35.18 -24.53
N ARG A 143 -25.17 -35.54 -23.35
CA ARG A 143 -25.88 -34.64 -22.43
C ARG A 143 -24.94 -34.02 -21.38
N GLU A 144 -23.64 -34.16 -21.57
CA GLU A 144 -22.65 -33.62 -20.65
C GLU A 144 -22.63 -32.10 -20.72
N ASN A 145 -22.66 -31.50 -19.53
CA ASN A 145 -22.67 -30.07 -19.31
C ASN A 145 -21.47 -29.71 -18.44
N SER A 146 -20.36 -29.35 -19.08
CA SER A 146 -19.10 -29.13 -18.36
C SER A 146 -19.20 -27.96 -17.38
N ILE A 147 -19.86 -26.85 -17.73
CA ILE A 147 -20.04 -25.70 -16.82
C ILE A 147 -20.93 -26.04 -15.61
N TYR A 148 -22.00 -26.82 -15.80
CA TYR A 148 -22.80 -27.34 -14.68
C TYR A 148 -21.97 -28.23 -13.76
N ASN A 149 -21.17 -29.14 -14.33
CA ASN A 149 -20.28 -30.01 -13.58
C ASN A 149 -19.23 -29.19 -12.81
N ALA A 150 -18.68 -28.16 -13.45
CA ALA A 150 -17.68 -27.27 -12.88
C ALA A 150 -18.22 -26.52 -11.66
N LEU A 151 -19.42 -25.95 -11.77
CA LEU A 151 -20.11 -25.31 -10.64
C LEU A 151 -20.39 -26.30 -9.51
N TRP A 152 -20.76 -27.54 -9.83
CA TRP A 152 -21.00 -28.56 -8.81
C TRP A 152 -19.71 -28.99 -8.08
N VAL A 153 -18.60 -29.15 -8.82
CA VAL A 153 -17.29 -29.43 -8.22
C VAL A 153 -16.85 -28.27 -7.33
N ALA A 154 -16.92 -27.02 -7.82
CA ALA A 154 -16.56 -25.82 -7.07
C ALA A 154 -17.41 -25.66 -5.79
N GLN A 155 -18.73 -25.84 -5.90
CA GLN A 155 -19.66 -25.81 -4.76
C GLN A 155 -19.28 -26.82 -3.68
N ALA A 156 -18.89 -28.04 -4.07
CA ALA A 156 -18.52 -29.07 -3.12
C ALA A 156 -17.16 -28.82 -2.45
N LEU A 157 -16.19 -28.27 -3.18
CA LEU A 157 -14.91 -27.83 -2.63
C LEU A 157 -15.17 -26.79 -1.51
N LEU A 158 -15.98 -25.78 -1.80
CA LEU A 158 -16.36 -24.71 -0.86
C LEU A 158 -17.26 -25.17 0.30
N ARG A 159 -17.79 -26.40 0.24
CA ARG A 159 -18.56 -27.01 1.34
C ARG A 159 -17.66 -27.68 2.39
N LYS A 160 -16.42 -28.05 2.03
CA LYS A 160 -15.50 -28.80 2.92
C LYS A 160 -15.01 -27.96 4.12
N GLY A 161 -15.08 -26.62 4.05
CA GLY A 161 -14.72 -25.72 5.15
C GLY A 161 -15.85 -25.50 6.15
N SER A 162 -15.68 -26.00 7.38
CA SER A 162 -16.68 -26.00 8.47
C SER A 162 -16.77 -24.69 9.28
N ILE A 163 -16.19 -23.59 8.79
CA ILE A 163 -16.24 -22.29 9.48
C ILE A 163 -17.43 -21.51 8.90
N LYS A 164 -18.45 -21.27 9.74
CA LYS A 164 -19.66 -20.51 9.36
C LYS A 164 -19.39 -19.04 9.00
N THR A 165 -18.20 -18.54 9.32
CA THR A 165 -17.78 -17.13 9.16
C THR A 165 -16.81 -16.91 7.98
N ALA A 166 -16.55 -17.93 7.16
CA ALA A 166 -15.65 -17.84 6.01
C ALA A 166 -16.40 -17.37 4.75
N ASP A 167 -15.86 -16.39 4.05
CA ASP A 167 -16.37 -15.92 2.76
C ASP A 167 -16.06 -16.97 1.68
N LYS A 168 -17.03 -17.24 0.78
CA LYS A 168 -16.90 -18.28 -0.25
C LYS A 168 -17.12 -17.69 -1.62
N ARG A 169 -16.15 -17.85 -2.53
CA ARG A 169 -16.20 -17.24 -3.87
C ARG A 169 -15.76 -18.22 -4.96
N ILE A 170 -16.40 -18.11 -6.11
CA ILE A 170 -16.02 -18.76 -7.37
C ILE A 170 -15.65 -17.64 -8.35
N LEU A 171 -14.39 -17.65 -8.81
CA LEU A 171 -13.89 -16.72 -9.83
C LEU A 171 -13.87 -17.44 -11.17
N LEU A 172 -14.78 -17.08 -12.08
CA LEU A 172 -14.97 -17.75 -13.36
C LEU A 172 -14.31 -17.00 -14.51
N PHE A 173 -13.36 -17.61 -15.19
CA PHE A 173 -12.63 -17.07 -16.33
C PHE A 173 -13.07 -17.76 -17.63
N THR A 174 -13.55 -17.02 -18.62
CA THR A 174 -13.95 -17.58 -19.92
C THR A 174 -13.99 -16.52 -21.03
N ASN A 175 -13.77 -16.94 -22.28
CA ASN A 175 -13.99 -16.14 -23.49
C ASN A 175 -15.21 -16.61 -24.32
N GLU A 176 -16.08 -17.44 -23.74
CA GLU A 176 -17.30 -17.94 -24.37
C GLU A 176 -18.53 -17.30 -23.71
N ASP A 177 -19.31 -16.52 -24.46
CA ASP A 177 -20.48 -15.77 -23.98
C ASP A 177 -21.79 -16.56 -24.12
N ASP A 178 -21.86 -17.52 -25.06
CA ASP A 178 -22.96 -18.46 -25.21
C ASP A 178 -22.48 -19.92 -25.09
N PRO A 179 -22.27 -20.44 -23.86
CA PRO A 179 -21.81 -21.80 -23.63
C PRO A 179 -22.68 -22.88 -24.30
N PHE A 180 -23.95 -22.57 -24.62
CA PHE A 180 -24.93 -23.49 -25.19
C PHE A 180 -25.36 -23.14 -26.62
N GLY A 181 -24.66 -22.23 -27.30
CA GLY A 181 -25.04 -21.71 -28.62
C GLY A 181 -25.16 -22.76 -29.73
N GLY A 182 -24.33 -23.81 -29.68
CA GLY A 182 -24.31 -24.89 -30.68
C GLY A 182 -25.41 -25.95 -30.54
N LEU A 183 -26.32 -25.83 -29.56
CA LEU A 183 -27.36 -26.83 -29.28
C LEU A 183 -28.71 -26.49 -29.91
N GLN A 184 -29.54 -27.52 -30.12
CA GLN A 184 -30.95 -27.32 -30.49
C GLN A 184 -31.73 -26.63 -29.36
N ASP A 185 -32.70 -25.78 -29.72
CA ASP A 185 -33.46 -24.92 -28.79
C ASP A 185 -34.01 -25.63 -27.54
N ALA A 186 -34.51 -26.86 -27.67
CA ALA A 186 -35.06 -27.60 -26.54
C ALA A 186 -33.97 -28.07 -25.55
N ALA A 187 -32.85 -28.57 -26.07
CA ALA A 187 -31.71 -29.00 -25.27
C ALA A 187 -30.97 -27.79 -24.66
N LYS A 188 -30.83 -26.70 -25.43
CA LYS A 188 -30.28 -25.42 -24.96
C LYS A 188 -31.06 -24.92 -23.75
N LYS A 189 -32.39 -24.79 -23.87
CA LYS A 189 -33.25 -24.32 -22.77
C LYS A 189 -33.16 -25.20 -21.52
N ASP A 190 -33.13 -26.51 -21.68
CA ASP A 190 -33.02 -27.43 -20.54
C ASP A 190 -31.66 -27.31 -19.84
N MET A 191 -30.56 -27.32 -20.60
CA MET A 191 -29.20 -27.17 -20.07
C MET A 191 -29.01 -25.81 -19.40
N THR A 192 -29.40 -24.71 -20.05
CA THR A 192 -29.39 -23.37 -19.46
C THR A 192 -30.14 -23.34 -18.13
N ARG A 193 -31.39 -23.84 -18.10
CA ARG A 193 -32.20 -23.87 -16.88
C ARG A 193 -31.52 -24.64 -15.75
N THR A 194 -30.97 -25.83 -16.04
CA THR A 194 -30.31 -26.66 -15.02
C THR A 194 -29.02 -26.03 -14.50
N THR A 195 -28.23 -25.37 -15.34
CA THR A 195 -27.02 -24.64 -14.93
C THR A 195 -27.37 -23.42 -14.08
N LEU A 196 -28.37 -22.63 -14.49
CA LEU A 196 -28.82 -21.46 -13.72
C LEU A 196 -29.37 -21.87 -12.35
N GLN A 197 -30.15 -22.96 -12.27
CA GLN A 197 -30.62 -23.48 -11.00
C GLN A 197 -29.44 -23.90 -10.10
N ARG A 198 -28.39 -24.52 -10.66
CA ARG A 198 -27.19 -24.90 -9.90
C ARG A 198 -26.44 -23.68 -9.37
N ALA A 199 -26.31 -22.62 -10.15
CA ALA A 199 -25.70 -21.37 -9.71
C ALA A 199 -26.50 -20.74 -8.58
N LYS A 200 -27.83 -20.70 -8.71
CA LYS A 200 -28.73 -20.23 -7.64
C LYS A 200 -28.60 -21.06 -6.36
N ASP A 201 -28.56 -22.39 -6.48
CA ASP A 201 -28.35 -23.28 -5.34
C ASP A 201 -27.00 -23.00 -4.63
N ALA A 202 -25.96 -22.58 -5.37
CA ALA A 202 -24.68 -22.18 -4.79
C ALA A 202 -24.77 -20.81 -4.09
N GLN A 203 -25.44 -19.84 -4.70
CA GLN A 203 -25.69 -18.52 -4.11
C GLN A 203 -26.53 -18.60 -2.83
N ASP A 204 -27.56 -19.47 -2.81
CA ASP A 204 -28.39 -19.74 -1.62
C ASP A 204 -27.58 -20.35 -0.45
N LEU A 205 -26.42 -20.96 -0.74
CA LEU A 205 -25.47 -21.43 0.27
C LEU A 205 -24.44 -20.37 0.68
N GLY A 206 -24.59 -19.13 0.23
CA GLY A 206 -23.69 -18.02 0.51
C GLY A 206 -22.40 -18.05 -0.33
N ILE A 207 -22.39 -18.70 -1.48
CA ILE A 207 -21.24 -18.70 -2.41
C ILE A 207 -21.44 -17.58 -3.43
N SER A 208 -20.54 -16.61 -3.45
CA SER A 208 -20.48 -15.59 -4.50
C SER A 208 -19.91 -16.20 -5.79
N ILE A 209 -20.50 -15.85 -6.94
CA ILE A 209 -19.98 -16.24 -8.25
C ILE A 209 -19.65 -14.96 -9.00
N GLU A 210 -18.38 -14.79 -9.37
CA GLU A 210 -17.88 -13.60 -10.06
C GLU A 210 -17.30 -14.00 -11.41
N LEU A 211 -17.81 -13.37 -12.48
CA LEU A 211 -17.34 -13.61 -13.84
C LEU A 211 -16.22 -12.63 -14.20
N LEU A 212 -15.09 -13.15 -14.68
CA LEU A 212 -14.04 -12.40 -15.35
C LEU A 212 -14.08 -12.73 -16.85
N PRO A 213 -14.82 -11.94 -17.65
CA PRO A 213 -14.96 -12.19 -19.07
C PRO A 213 -13.69 -11.80 -19.84
N LEU A 214 -13.29 -12.64 -20.78
CA LEU A 214 -12.12 -12.44 -21.62
C LEU A 214 -12.59 -12.05 -23.03
N SER A 215 -12.48 -10.75 -23.34
CA SER A 215 -12.89 -10.22 -24.64
C SER A 215 -11.77 -10.33 -25.68
N SER A 216 -12.14 -10.69 -26.92
CA SER A 216 -11.21 -10.69 -28.05
C SER A 216 -11.10 -9.28 -28.65
N PRO A 217 -9.98 -8.90 -29.30
CA PRO A 217 -9.86 -7.61 -29.98
C PRO A 217 -10.95 -7.35 -31.04
N ASP A 218 -11.44 -8.43 -31.67
CA ASP A 218 -12.41 -8.38 -32.77
C ASP A 218 -13.88 -8.59 -32.33
N SER A 219 -14.13 -8.96 -31.06
CA SER A 219 -15.48 -9.24 -30.57
C SER A 219 -15.63 -8.97 -29.06
N GLU A 220 -16.62 -8.16 -28.71
CA GLU A 220 -16.99 -7.87 -27.32
C GLU A 220 -17.74 -9.05 -26.67
N PHE A 221 -17.39 -9.38 -25.43
CA PHE A 221 -18.05 -10.43 -24.67
C PHE A 221 -19.46 -10.02 -24.24
N ASN A 222 -20.50 -10.73 -24.68
CA ASN A 222 -21.88 -10.39 -24.35
C ASN A 222 -22.40 -11.11 -23.10
N VAL A 223 -22.26 -10.45 -21.94
CA VAL A 223 -22.70 -10.96 -20.63
C VAL A 223 -24.21 -11.26 -20.58
N SER A 224 -25.02 -10.53 -21.36
CA SER A 224 -26.49 -10.62 -21.32
C SER A 224 -27.04 -11.92 -21.91
N VAL A 225 -26.22 -12.70 -22.63
CA VAL A 225 -26.68 -13.92 -23.31
C VAL A 225 -26.94 -15.07 -22.33
N PHE A 226 -26.10 -15.20 -21.31
CA PHE A 226 -26.16 -16.31 -20.36
C PHE A 226 -25.70 -15.92 -18.96
N TYR A 227 -24.59 -15.20 -18.86
CA TYR A 227 -23.95 -14.99 -17.56
C TYR A 227 -24.66 -13.99 -16.66
N ALA A 228 -25.36 -12.98 -17.21
CA ALA A 228 -26.15 -12.03 -16.41
C ALA A 228 -27.12 -12.77 -15.46
N ASP A 229 -27.83 -13.77 -15.98
CA ASP A 229 -28.73 -14.62 -15.20
C ASP A 229 -27.98 -15.55 -14.23
N LEU A 230 -26.77 -16.01 -14.59
CA LEU A 230 -25.96 -16.91 -13.79
C LEU A 230 -25.45 -16.23 -12.50
N ILE A 231 -25.01 -14.98 -12.62
CA ILE A 231 -24.49 -14.20 -11.49
C ILE A 231 -25.55 -13.32 -10.81
N GLY A 232 -26.75 -13.24 -11.37
CA GLY A 232 -27.88 -12.50 -10.78
C GLY A 232 -27.75 -10.99 -10.93
N LEU A 233 -27.30 -10.51 -12.10
CA LEU A 233 -27.22 -9.08 -12.40
C LEU A 233 -28.56 -8.56 -12.93
N ASP A 234 -29.06 -7.50 -12.29
CA ASP A 234 -30.31 -6.82 -12.68
C ASP A 234 -29.99 -5.55 -13.49
N GLY A 235 -30.95 -5.03 -14.27
CA GLY A 235 -30.70 -4.06 -15.36
C GLY A 235 -29.73 -2.89 -15.10
N GLN A 236 -29.68 -2.31 -13.90
CA GLN A 236 -28.74 -1.22 -13.58
C GLN A 236 -27.33 -1.75 -13.22
N ASP A 237 -27.26 -2.88 -12.52
CA ASP A 237 -26.01 -3.59 -12.17
C ASP A 237 -25.39 -4.24 -13.40
N LEU A 238 -26.21 -4.76 -14.32
CA LEU A 238 -25.77 -5.30 -15.61
C LEU A 238 -25.09 -4.23 -16.46
N ALA A 239 -25.67 -3.03 -16.55
CA ALA A 239 -25.09 -1.93 -17.30
C ALA A 239 -23.72 -1.50 -16.75
N GLN A 240 -23.58 -1.40 -15.42
CA GLN A 240 -22.30 -1.12 -14.77
C GLN A 240 -21.28 -2.25 -14.99
N PHE A 241 -21.73 -3.50 -14.87
CA PHE A 241 -20.86 -4.66 -15.07
C PHE A 241 -20.36 -4.76 -16.50
N THR A 242 -21.23 -4.64 -17.51
CA THR A 242 -20.84 -4.67 -18.93
C THR A 242 -19.85 -3.55 -19.26
N GLN A 243 -20.04 -2.35 -18.69
CA GLN A 243 -19.10 -1.25 -18.89
C GLN A 243 -17.71 -1.54 -18.29
N SER A 244 -17.65 -2.22 -17.14
CA SER A 244 -16.38 -2.66 -16.54
C SER A 244 -15.75 -3.85 -17.30
N ALA A 245 -16.55 -4.77 -17.81
CA ALA A 245 -16.10 -5.98 -18.51
C ALA A 245 -15.47 -5.71 -19.89
N SER A 246 -15.79 -4.57 -20.52
CA SER A 246 -15.22 -4.16 -21.82
C SER A 246 -13.80 -3.59 -21.74
N GLN A 247 -13.19 -3.55 -20.55
CA GLN A 247 -11.84 -3.00 -20.37
C GLN A 247 -10.76 -3.99 -20.82
N LYS A 248 -9.62 -3.47 -21.30
CA LYS A 248 -8.51 -4.25 -21.89
C LYS A 248 -7.84 -5.17 -20.85
N LEU A 249 -7.07 -6.14 -21.34
CA LEU A 249 -6.37 -7.17 -20.56
C LEU A 249 -5.40 -6.64 -19.48
N GLU A 250 -4.75 -5.48 -19.67
CA GLU A 250 -3.95 -4.82 -18.61
C GLU A 250 -4.81 -4.48 -17.38
N ASP A 251 -6.11 -4.25 -17.58
CA ASP A 251 -7.11 -4.07 -16.52
C ASP A 251 -7.51 -5.42 -15.89
N MET A 252 -7.18 -6.60 -16.44
CA MET A 252 -7.61 -7.87 -15.83
C MET A 252 -6.91 -8.12 -14.49
N LYS A 253 -5.62 -7.81 -14.38
CA LYS A 253 -4.89 -7.88 -13.11
C LYS A 253 -5.47 -6.90 -12.10
N ASP A 254 -5.78 -5.68 -12.55
CA ASP A 254 -6.38 -4.65 -11.71
C ASP A 254 -7.84 -4.97 -11.34
N GLN A 255 -8.61 -5.58 -12.22
CA GLN A 255 -9.97 -6.05 -11.99
C GLN A 255 -9.99 -7.22 -11.02
N LEU A 256 -9.09 -8.19 -11.21
CA LEU A 256 -8.92 -9.29 -10.27
C LEU A 256 -8.56 -8.74 -8.89
N ARG A 257 -7.58 -7.81 -8.80
CA ARG A 257 -7.25 -7.13 -7.54
C ARG A 257 -8.48 -6.41 -6.95
N LYS A 258 -9.15 -5.52 -7.71
CA LYS A 258 -10.34 -4.77 -7.28
C LYS A 258 -11.46 -5.68 -6.75
N ARG A 259 -11.67 -6.84 -7.38
CA ARG A 259 -12.73 -7.81 -7.02
C ARG A 259 -12.34 -8.73 -5.87
N MET A 260 -11.05 -9.05 -5.74
CA MET A 260 -10.52 -9.80 -4.58
C MET A 260 -10.59 -9.00 -3.27
N PHE A 261 -10.51 -7.67 -3.33
CA PHE A 261 -10.64 -6.82 -2.15
C PHE A 261 -12.10 -6.44 -1.87
N THR A 262 -12.66 -6.98 -0.80
CA THR A 262 -13.97 -6.54 -0.29
C THR A 262 -13.85 -5.18 0.37
N LYS A 263 -14.93 -4.38 0.28
CA LYS A 263 -15.01 -3.09 0.97
C LYS A 263 -15.00 -3.33 2.47
N ARG A 264 -13.90 -2.97 3.14
CA ARG A 264 -13.75 -3.10 4.60
C ARG A 264 -14.15 -1.79 5.28
N VAL A 265 -15.23 -1.85 6.05
CA VAL A 265 -15.60 -0.76 6.97
C VAL A 265 -14.59 -0.74 8.11
N ILE A 266 -13.97 0.42 8.35
CA ILE A 266 -13.09 0.63 9.52
C ILE A 266 -13.95 0.78 10.76
N ARG A 267 -14.93 1.68 10.69
CA ARG A 267 -15.77 2.01 11.81
C ARG A 267 -17.15 2.48 11.33
N LYS A 268 -18.16 2.20 12.13
CA LYS A 268 -19.48 2.82 12.02
C LYS A 268 -19.53 4.00 12.97
N ILE A 269 -19.87 5.18 12.47
CA ILE A 269 -19.90 6.42 13.25
C ILE A 269 -21.25 7.11 13.11
N ALA A 270 -21.70 7.75 14.19
CA ALA A 270 -22.90 8.57 14.19
C ALA A 270 -22.56 10.04 13.92
N PHE A 271 -23.07 10.59 12.82
CA PHE A 271 -22.90 11.99 12.45
C PHE A 271 -24.06 12.84 12.95
N HIS A 272 -23.78 13.68 13.94
CA HIS A 272 -24.72 14.62 14.53
C HIS A 272 -24.72 15.93 13.74
N ILE A 273 -25.87 16.29 13.17
CA ILE A 273 -26.01 17.46 12.28
C ILE A 273 -26.57 18.65 13.06
N ALA A 274 -27.80 18.56 13.57
CA ALA A 274 -28.46 19.62 14.33
C ALA A 274 -29.69 19.07 15.10
N ASP A 275 -30.05 19.67 16.23
CA ASP A 275 -31.34 19.44 16.94
C ASP A 275 -31.71 17.96 17.19
N GLY A 276 -30.72 17.11 17.46
CA GLY A 276 -30.91 15.67 17.67
C GLY A 276 -31.03 14.84 16.40
N LEU A 277 -30.93 15.45 15.20
CA LEU A 277 -30.79 14.75 13.94
C LEU A 277 -29.38 14.15 13.84
N SER A 278 -29.32 12.82 13.77
CA SER A 278 -28.10 12.07 13.56
C SER A 278 -28.30 11.03 12.46
N ILE A 279 -27.27 10.84 11.64
CA ILE A 279 -27.24 9.82 10.59
C ILE A 279 -26.08 8.84 10.83
N GLU A 280 -26.21 7.62 10.33
CA GLU A 280 -25.16 6.62 10.41
C GLU A 280 -24.26 6.68 9.18
N LEU A 281 -22.95 6.69 9.42
CA LEU A 281 -21.93 6.69 8.38
C LEU A 281 -20.93 5.55 8.62
N ASN A 282 -20.51 4.91 7.53
CA ASN A 282 -19.39 3.99 7.51
C ASN A 282 -18.12 4.75 7.11
N THR A 283 -17.02 4.46 7.79
CA THR A 283 -15.70 4.99 7.46
C THR A 283 -14.85 3.95 6.73
N TYR A 284 -14.05 4.43 5.78
CA TYR A 284 -13.16 3.64 4.94
C TYR A 284 -11.80 4.36 4.85
N ALA A 285 -10.71 3.60 4.77
CA ALA A 285 -9.41 4.16 4.39
C ALA A 285 -9.15 3.80 2.94
N LEU A 286 -9.21 4.80 2.08
CA LEU A 286 -8.86 4.63 0.67
C LEU A 286 -7.35 4.55 0.47
N ILE A 287 -6.58 5.22 1.35
CA ILE A 287 -5.12 5.22 1.33
C ILE A 287 -4.64 4.79 2.72
N ARG A 288 -3.75 3.81 2.75
CA ARG A 288 -3.04 3.39 3.96
C ARG A 288 -1.54 3.32 3.67
N PRO A 289 -0.68 3.74 4.61
CA PRO A 289 0.73 3.39 4.52
C PRO A 289 0.86 1.86 4.60
N THR A 290 1.49 1.25 3.60
CA THR A 290 1.79 -0.18 3.65
C THR A 290 3.11 -0.38 4.38
N VAL A 291 3.12 -1.26 5.37
CA VAL A 291 4.34 -1.69 6.09
C VAL A 291 4.59 -3.18 5.86
N PRO A 292 5.83 -3.67 6.06
CA PRO A 292 6.10 -5.10 6.08
C PRO A 292 5.20 -5.82 7.10
N GLY A 293 4.85 -7.07 6.81
CA GLY A 293 4.01 -7.87 7.71
C GLY A 293 4.65 -8.02 9.10
N ALA A 294 3.81 -8.16 10.13
CA ALA A 294 4.27 -8.33 11.50
C ALA A 294 5.17 -9.56 11.65
N ILE A 295 6.28 -9.39 12.37
CA ILE A 295 7.22 -10.49 12.65
C ILE A 295 6.52 -11.50 13.56
N THR A 296 6.52 -12.76 13.15
CA THR A 296 6.03 -13.88 13.97
C THR A 296 7.22 -14.62 14.57
N TRP A 297 7.20 -14.80 15.89
CA TRP A 297 8.23 -15.58 16.58
C TRP A 297 7.98 -17.08 16.39
N LEU A 298 9.01 -17.82 15.98
CA LEU A 298 8.92 -19.24 15.69
C LEU A 298 9.83 -20.04 16.63
N ASP A 299 9.43 -21.27 16.93
CA ASP A 299 10.29 -22.27 17.54
C ASP A 299 11.42 -22.65 16.58
N SER A 300 12.69 -22.58 17.02
CA SER A 300 13.85 -22.73 16.12
C SER A 300 14.03 -24.14 15.55
N VAL A 301 13.37 -25.15 16.12
CA VAL A 301 13.50 -26.55 15.68
C VAL A 301 12.31 -26.94 14.80
N THR A 302 11.11 -26.53 15.18
CA THR A 302 9.87 -26.98 14.55
C THR A 302 9.23 -25.93 13.65
N ASN A 303 9.72 -24.68 13.67
CA ASN A 303 9.17 -23.53 12.94
C ASN A 303 7.69 -23.24 13.25
N HIS A 304 7.16 -23.71 14.37
CA HIS A 304 5.80 -23.38 14.80
C HIS A 304 5.73 -22.00 15.47
N PRO A 305 4.65 -21.23 15.27
CA PRO A 305 4.44 -19.96 15.95
C PRO A 305 4.42 -20.08 17.47
N LEU A 306 5.10 -19.14 18.14
CA LEU A 306 5.15 -19.03 19.60
C LEU A 306 4.03 -18.12 20.10
N LYS A 307 3.40 -18.52 21.21
CA LYS A 307 2.47 -17.67 21.96
C LYS A 307 3.26 -16.77 22.90
N ILE A 308 3.06 -15.46 22.79
CA ILE A 308 3.69 -14.46 23.67
C ILE A 308 2.73 -14.12 24.80
N GLU A 309 3.18 -14.20 26.04
CA GLU A 309 2.43 -13.77 27.23
C GLU A 309 3.28 -12.78 28.03
N ARG A 310 2.66 -11.67 28.48
CA ARG A 310 3.32 -10.63 29.27
C ARG A 310 2.66 -10.54 30.63
N SER A 311 3.45 -10.71 31.68
CA SER A 311 3.02 -10.54 33.08
C SER A 311 3.89 -9.50 33.80
N LEU A 312 3.27 -8.68 34.64
CA LEU A 312 3.99 -7.74 35.52
C LEU A 312 4.29 -8.43 36.86
N ILE A 313 5.54 -8.35 37.31
CA ILE A 313 6.03 -9.01 38.54
C ILE A 313 6.63 -7.95 39.45
N CYS A 314 6.30 -8.02 40.73
CA CYS A 314 6.89 -7.16 41.76
C CYS A 314 8.33 -7.62 42.05
N GLU A 315 9.30 -6.71 41.92
CA GLU A 315 10.73 -7.01 42.15
C GLU A 315 11.01 -7.49 43.58
N ASP A 316 10.40 -6.86 44.58
CA ASP A 316 10.66 -7.16 45.99
C ASP A 316 10.05 -8.49 46.46
N THR A 317 8.87 -8.86 45.93
CA THR A 317 8.08 -9.99 46.42
C THR A 317 8.06 -11.19 45.48
N GLY A 318 8.43 -11.00 44.22
CA GLY A 318 8.25 -12.00 43.16
C GLY A 318 6.79 -12.32 42.84
N ALA A 319 5.83 -11.62 43.45
CA ALA A 319 4.41 -11.84 43.23
C ALA A 319 3.95 -11.19 41.92
N LEU A 320 2.99 -11.83 41.25
CA LEU A 320 2.34 -11.27 40.07
C LEU A 320 1.46 -10.09 40.47
N ILE A 321 1.63 -8.96 39.78
CA ILE A 321 0.88 -7.74 40.04
C ILE A 321 -0.49 -7.89 39.39
N GLN A 322 -1.53 -8.09 40.21
CA GLN A 322 -2.92 -8.21 39.76
C GLN A 322 -3.63 -6.85 39.67
N GLU A 323 -3.29 -5.90 40.54
CA GLU A 323 -3.87 -4.55 40.53
C GLU A 323 -3.18 -3.66 39.49
N ARG A 324 -3.94 -2.80 38.80
CA ARG A 324 -3.36 -1.83 37.86
C ARG A 324 -2.44 -0.86 38.64
N PRO A 325 -1.18 -0.70 38.22
CA PRO A 325 -0.25 0.20 38.89
C PRO A 325 -0.74 1.64 38.80
N LYS A 326 -0.56 2.41 39.89
CA LYS A 326 -0.85 3.85 39.89
C LYS A 326 0.12 4.58 38.97
N LEU A 327 -0.41 5.51 38.19
CA LEU A 327 0.39 6.35 37.29
C LEU A 327 0.90 7.56 38.07
N PHE A 328 2.11 8.02 37.78
CA PHE A 328 2.63 9.25 38.37
C PHE A 328 3.42 10.07 37.36
N GLN A 329 3.37 11.39 37.52
CA GLN A 329 4.18 12.34 36.77
C GLN A 329 5.02 13.18 37.74
N PRO A 330 6.36 13.13 37.66
CA PRO A 330 7.21 13.96 38.49
C PRO A 330 7.12 15.42 38.06
N TYR A 331 6.84 16.31 39.01
CA TYR A 331 6.81 17.76 38.79
C TYR A 331 7.44 18.49 39.98
N ARG A 332 8.47 19.31 39.72
CA ARG A 332 9.21 20.09 40.75
C ARG A 332 9.58 19.29 42.00
N ASN A 333 10.12 18.08 41.80
CA ASN A 333 10.54 17.13 42.85
C ASN A 333 9.41 16.44 43.64
N GLU A 334 8.15 16.60 43.23
CA GLU A 334 7.03 15.84 43.79
C GLU A 334 6.46 14.88 42.74
N ASN A 335 6.10 13.67 43.18
CA ASN A 335 5.42 12.69 42.32
C ASN A 335 3.91 12.91 42.46
N VAL A 336 3.31 13.55 41.46
CA VAL A 336 1.86 13.70 41.37
C VAL A 336 1.30 12.37 40.89
N LYS A 337 0.48 11.72 41.73
CA LYS A 337 -0.11 10.40 41.45
C LYS A 337 -1.52 10.57 40.93
N PHE A 338 -1.86 9.78 39.93
CA PHE A 338 -3.19 9.72 39.35
C PHE A 338 -3.67 8.27 39.31
N SER A 339 -4.95 8.09 39.54
CA SER A 339 -5.66 6.89 39.12
C SER A 339 -5.88 6.92 37.59
N PRO A 340 -5.98 5.75 36.94
CA PRO A 340 -6.34 5.68 35.52
C PRO A 340 -7.67 6.38 35.21
N GLU A 341 -8.63 6.31 36.13
CA GLU A 341 -9.95 6.95 35.99
C GLU A 341 -9.83 8.48 36.00
N GLU A 342 -9.02 9.05 36.91
CA GLU A 342 -8.77 10.49 36.94
C GLU A 342 -8.14 11.00 35.63
N ILE A 343 -7.18 10.25 35.07
CA ILE A 343 -6.57 10.60 33.77
C ILE A 343 -7.61 10.55 32.66
N ALA A 344 -8.44 9.52 32.61
CA ALA A 344 -9.51 9.40 31.62
C ALA A 344 -10.51 10.56 31.71
N ASP A 345 -10.90 10.95 32.93
CA ASP A 345 -11.85 12.05 33.13
C ASP A 345 -11.24 13.42 32.82
N ILE A 346 -9.95 13.65 33.14
CA ILE A 346 -9.24 14.89 32.77
C ILE A 346 -9.18 15.05 31.25
N LYS A 347 -8.97 13.94 30.52
CA LYS A 347 -8.89 13.98 29.07
C LYS A 347 -10.27 14.12 28.40
N ARG A 348 -11.37 13.71 29.04
CA ARG A 348 -12.71 13.66 28.43
C ARG A 348 -13.26 15.04 28.04
N ILE A 349 -13.20 15.36 26.74
CA ILE A 349 -13.66 16.62 26.14
C ILE A 349 -14.93 16.44 25.27
N SER A 350 -15.07 15.30 24.59
CA SER A 350 -16.15 15.07 23.59
C SER A 350 -16.89 13.75 23.84
N PRO A 351 -18.16 13.60 23.40
CA PRO A 351 -18.88 12.32 23.47
C PRO A 351 -18.39 11.26 22.45
N GLY A 352 -17.27 11.48 21.74
CA GLY A 352 -16.70 10.52 20.79
C GLY A 352 -17.48 10.37 19.48
N ARG A 353 -18.24 11.39 19.09
CA ARG A 353 -19.13 11.38 17.91
C ARG A 353 -18.68 12.41 16.90
N LEU A 354 -18.96 12.17 15.62
CA LEU A 354 -18.79 13.20 14.58
C LEU A 354 -19.88 14.26 14.77
N CYS A 355 -19.50 15.49 15.12
CA CYS A 355 -20.44 16.57 15.42
C CYS A 355 -20.21 17.76 14.48
N LEU A 356 -21.22 18.11 13.68
CA LEU A 356 -21.18 19.26 12.80
C LEU A 356 -21.10 20.57 13.60
N LEU A 357 -20.17 21.45 13.20
CA LEU A 357 -20.07 22.81 13.73
C LEU A 357 -20.64 23.85 12.76
N GLY A 358 -20.49 23.62 11.45
CA GLY A 358 -20.98 24.53 10.42
C GLY A 358 -20.28 24.32 9.08
N PHE A 359 -20.38 25.31 8.19
CA PHE A 359 -19.85 25.22 6.82
C PHE A 359 -18.96 26.40 6.46
N LYS A 360 -17.78 26.11 5.90
CA LYS A 360 -16.84 27.12 5.39
C LYS A 360 -16.63 26.98 3.87
N PRO A 361 -16.30 28.07 3.15
CA PRO A 361 -15.92 28.01 1.74
C PRO A 361 -14.69 27.13 1.52
N LEU A 362 -14.65 26.37 0.42
CA LEU A 362 -13.49 25.51 0.09
C LEU A 362 -12.17 26.29 -0.04
N SER A 363 -12.22 27.57 -0.40
CA SER A 363 -11.02 28.43 -0.50
C SER A 363 -10.29 28.65 0.83
N CYS A 364 -10.96 28.42 1.96
CA CYS A 364 -10.38 28.49 3.31
C CYS A 364 -9.60 27.22 3.69
N LEU A 365 -9.82 26.11 2.99
CA LEU A 365 -9.06 24.89 3.19
C LEU A 365 -7.80 24.95 2.32
N LYS A 366 -6.65 24.70 2.92
CA LYS A 366 -5.34 24.74 2.27
C LYS A 366 -4.72 23.35 2.30
N ASP A 367 -3.88 23.05 1.32
CA ASP A 367 -3.30 21.72 1.14
C ASP A 367 -2.45 21.29 2.35
N TYR A 368 -1.77 22.26 2.99
CA TYR A 368 -0.95 22.04 4.20
C TYR A 368 -1.77 21.91 5.50
N HIS A 369 -3.10 22.02 5.46
CA HIS A 369 -3.96 21.77 6.63
C HIS A 369 -4.25 20.28 6.84
N ASN A 370 -3.62 19.37 6.09
CA ASN A 370 -3.84 17.94 6.26
C ASN A 370 -2.75 17.32 7.15
N LEU A 371 -3.12 16.83 8.33
CA LEU A 371 -2.15 16.24 9.27
C LEU A 371 -1.83 14.77 9.00
N ARG A 372 -2.81 14.01 8.54
CA ARG A 372 -2.71 12.56 8.35
C ARG A 372 -3.63 12.11 7.21
N PRO A 373 -3.48 10.87 6.67
CA PRO A 373 -4.35 10.40 5.60
C PRO A 373 -5.84 10.61 5.90
N SER A 374 -6.59 11.12 4.92
CA SER A 374 -8.02 11.38 5.08
C SER A 374 -8.80 10.08 5.24
N THR A 375 -9.88 10.16 6.01
CA THR A 375 -10.83 9.03 6.13
C THR A 375 -12.01 9.28 5.20
N PHE A 376 -12.37 8.29 4.40
CA PHE A 376 -13.52 8.41 3.50
C PHE A 376 -14.79 7.97 4.21
N VAL A 377 -15.88 8.70 4.00
CA VAL A 377 -17.13 8.54 4.73
C VAL A 377 -18.29 8.34 3.75
N TYR A 378 -19.10 7.32 4.00
CA TYR A 378 -20.24 6.93 3.16
C TYR A 378 -21.46 6.58 4.02
N PRO A 379 -22.70 6.88 3.61
CA PRO A 379 -23.88 6.63 4.43
C PRO A 379 -24.23 5.13 4.55
N SER A 380 -24.86 4.76 5.67
CA SER A 380 -25.40 3.44 5.94
C SER A 380 -26.84 3.55 6.46
N ASP A 381 -27.75 2.76 5.89
CA ASP A 381 -29.14 2.66 6.35
C ASP A 381 -29.38 1.39 7.21
N GLN A 382 -28.30 0.72 7.66
CA GLN A 382 -28.40 -0.53 8.41
C GLN A 382 -29.02 -0.35 9.80
N GLU A 383 -28.55 0.64 10.57
CA GLU A 383 -29.07 0.92 11.92
C GLU A 383 -30.05 2.09 11.91
N VAL A 384 -29.80 3.09 11.06
CA VAL A 384 -30.65 4.30 10.94
C VAL A 384 -31.16 4.47 9.51
N VAL A 385 -32.39 4.01 9.26
CA VAL A 385 -33.06 4.12 7.94
C VAL A 385 -33.26 5.59 7.55
N GLY A 386 -32.90 5.95 6.32
CA GLY A 386 -33.01 7.31 5.78
C GLY A 386 -31.73 8.15 5.90
N SER A 387 -30.67 7.60 6.49
CA SER A 387 -29.33 8.22 6.54
C SER A 387 -28.81 8.57 5.15
N THR A 388 -28.95 7.66 4.19
CA THR A 388 -28.54 7.86 2.79
C THR A 388 -29.24 9.06 2.15
N SER A 389 -30.54 9.24 2.40
CA SER A 389 -31.30 10.35 1.81
C SER A 389 -30.84 11.71 2.34
N VAL A 390 -30.63 11.83 3.65
CA VAL A 390 -30.12 13.05 4.30
C VAL A 390 -28.69 13.34 3.85
N PHE A 391 -27.84 12.31 3.79
CA PHE A 391 -26.47 12.43 3.31
C PHE A 391 -26.40 12.96 1.88
N ILE A 392 -27.21 12.40 0.96
CA ILE A 392 -27.27 12.86 -0.44
C ILE A 392 -27.68 14.34 -0.52
N ALA A 393 -28.68 14.76 0.27
CA ALA A 393 -29.12 16.15 0.28
C ALA A 393 -28.01 17.11 0.76
N LEU A 394 -27.28 16.71 1.80
CA LEU A 394 -26.15 17.46 2.34
C LEU A 394 -24.98 17.52 1.35
N HIS A 395 -24.59 16.36 0.81
CA HIS A 395 -23.51 16.19 -0.17
C HIS A 395 -23.72 17.06 -1.41
N ARG A 396 -24.89 16.97 -2.05
CA ARG A 396 -25.24 17.80 -3.23
C ARG A 396 -25.24 19.29 -2.91
N SER A 397 -25.66 19.66 -1.71
CA SER A 397 -25.68 21.06 -1.27
C SER A 397 -24.27 21.62 -1.06
N MET A 398 -23.37 20.83 -0.46
CA MET A 398 -21.96 21.18 -0.25
C MET A 398 -21.23 21.42 -1.58
N LEU A 399 -21.43 20.53 -2.55
CA LEU A 399 -20.87 20.66 -3.90
C LEU A 399 -21.40 21.91 -4.61
N ARG A 400 -22.72 22.08 -4.65
CA ARG A 400 -23.37 23.23 -5.29
C ARG A 400 -22.90 24.58 -4.72
N LEU A 401 -22.72 24.63 -3.40
CA LEU A 401 -22.33 25.86 -2.70
C LEU A 401 -20.80 26.02 -2.58
N LYS A 402 -20.01 25.04 -3.04
CA LYS A 402 -18.55 24.99 -2.91
C LYS A 402 -18.08 25.20 -1.46
N ARG A 403 -18.72 24.47 -0.53
CA ARG A 403 -18.44 24.53 0.90
C ARG A 403 -18.10 23.16 1.46
N PHE A 404 -17.21 23.15 2.43
CA PHE A 404 -16.94 21.97 3.26
C PHE A 404 -17.61 22.14 4.63
N ALA A 405 -17.93 21.02 5.27
CA ALA A 405 -18.45 21.02 6.64
C ALA A 405 -17.28 20.94 7.62
N VAL A 406 -17.28 21.80 8.63
CA VAL A 406 -16.35 21.75 9.76
C VAL A 406 -17.03 20.96 10.87
N ALA A 407 -16.36 19.95 11.43
CA ALA A 407 -16.90 19.11 12.48
C ALA A 407 -15.84 18.78 13.55
N PHE A 408 -16.26 18.32 14.71
CA PHE A 408 -15.42 17.64 15.70
C PHE A 408 -15.51 16.13 15.50
N TYR A 409 -14.37 15.43 15.55
CA TYR A 409 -14.28 13.98 15.45
C TYR A 409 -13.08 13.43 16.23
N GLY A 410 -13.18 12.21 16.74
CA GLY A 410 -12.11 11.51 17.47
C GLY A 410 -12.55 11.04 18.85
N ALA A 411 -11.59 10.47 19.58
CA ALA A 411 -11.76 9.98 20.95
C ALA A 411 -12.37 11.03 21.88
N ALA A 412 -12.97 10.55 22.98
CA ALA A 412 -13.45 11.45 24.01
C ALA A 412 -12.30 12.27 24.60
N SER A 413 -11.11 11.67 24.73
CA SER A 413 -9.89 12.29 25.24
C SER A 413 -9.23 13.33 24.34
N HIS A 414 -9.32 13.12 23.02
CA HIS A 414 -8.55 13.89 22.04
C HIS A 414 -9.40 14.19 20.79
N PRO A 415 -10.47 15.00 20.91
CA PRO A 415 -11.25 15.38 19.75
C PRO A 415 -10.47 16.33 18.85
N GLN A 416 -10.52 16.05 17.55
CA GLN A 416 -9.85 16.81 16.51
C GLN A 416 -10.87 17.53 15.62
N LEU A 417 -10.51 18.72 15.14
CA LEU A 417 -11.27 19.40 14.10
C LEU A 417 -11.05 18.68 12.77
N VAL A 418 -12.14 18.42 12.06
CA VAL A 418 -12.12 17.80 10.74
C VAL A 418 -12.88 18.64 9.72
N ALA A 419 -12.40 18.61 8.48
CA ALA A 419 -13.09 19.14 7.32
C ALA A 419 -13.69 17.98 6.52
N LEU A 420 -15.02 17.93 6.41
CA LEU A 420 -15.73 17.02 5.52
C LEU A 420 -15.87 17.69 4.15
N VAL A 421 -15.19 17.15 3.15
CA VAL A 421 -15.19 17.64 1.77
C VAL A 421 -15.96 16.65 0.89
N ALA A 422 -17.04 17.11 0.27
CA ALA A 422 -17.84 16.28 -0.62
C ALA A 422 -17.12 16.04 -1.95
N GLN A 423 -17.18 14.80 -2.45
CA GLN A 423 -16.60 14.35 -3.72
C GLN A 423 -17.69 13.72 -4.58
N ASP A 424 -17.79 14.15 -5.84
CA ASP A 424 -18.64 13.51 -6.85
C ASP A 424 -17.99 12.25 -7.39
N GLU A 425 -18.81 11.33 -7.90
CA GLU A 425 -18.30 10.14 -8.57
C GLU A 425 -17.60 10.52 -9.88
N VAL A 426 -16.35 10.07 -10.03
CA VAL A 426 -15.60 10.19 -11.29
C VAL A 426 -15.42 8.80 -11.87
N THR A 427 -16.02 8.58 -13.04
CA THR A 427 -15.89 7.34 -13.80
C THR A 427 -15.03 7.55 -15.03
N SER A 428 -14.06 6.67 -15.26
CA SER A 428 -13.27 6.62 -16.50
C SER A 428 -13.37 5.23 -17.11
N ALA A 429 -13.69 5.16 -18.40
CA ALA A 429 -13.83 3.90 -19.15
C ALA A 429 -14.75 2.85 -18.48
N GLY A 430 -15.74 3.25 -17.68
CA GLY A 430 -16.62 2.33 -16.94
C GLY A 430 -16.13 1.85 -15.59
N ALA A 431 -14.90 2.19 -15.20
CA ALA A 431 -14.41 2.00 -13.84
C ALA A 431 -14.65 3.26 -13.01
N GLN A 432 -15.09 3.08 -11.78
CA GLN A 432 -15.11 4.13 -10.77
C GLN A 432 -13.66 4.45 -10.37
N MET A 433 -13.21 5.67 -10.69
CA MET A 433 -11.89 6.18 -10.30
C MET A 433 -11.97 6.87 -8.94
N GLU A 434 -12.99 7.70 -8.74
CA GLU A 434 -13.26 8.37 -7.47
C GLU A 434 -14.67 8.00 -7.00
N PRO A 435 -14.83 7.45 -5.78
CA PRO A 435 -16.14 7.11 -5.25
C PRO A 435 -16.92 8.36 -4.83
N PRO A 436 -18.27 8.36 -4.94
CA PRO A 436 -19.09 9.42 -4.37
C PRO A 436 -19.09 9.34 -2.85
N GLY A 437 -18.92 10.47 -2.15
CA GLY A 437 -18.93 10.48 -0.68
C GLY A 437 -18.29 11.74 -0.11
N MET A 438 -17.71 11.63 1.08
CA MET A 438 -16.99 12.74 1.73
C MET A 438 -15.62 12.30 2.24
N HIS A 439 -14.61 13.12 1.99
CA HIS A 439 -13.31 13.02 2.67
C HIS A 439 -13.35 13.76 3.99
N MET A 440 -12.99 13.07 5.07
CA MET A 440 -12.76 13.64 6.39
C MET A 440 -11.26 13.92 6.54
N ILE A 441 -10.91 15.20 6.39
CA ILE A 441 -9.54 15.73 6.48
C ILE A 441 -9.29 16.21 7.91
N TYR A 442 -8.20 15.75 8.53
CA TYR A 442 -7.84 16.10 9.91
C TYR A 442 -7.07 17.42 9.93
N LEU A 443 -7.67 18.43 10.57
CA LEU A 443 -7.14 19.79 10.61
C LEU A 443 -6.14 19.96 11.77
N PRO A 444 -5.06 20.73 11.57
CA PRO A 444 -4.12 21.08 12.62
C PRO A 444 -4.73 22.05 13.63
N TYR A 445 -4.34 21.88 14.89
CA TYR A 445 -4.40 22.93 15.90
C TYR A 445 -3.16 23.83 15.80
N SER A 446 -3.14 24.92 16.57
CA SER A 446 -1.99 25.83 16.63
C SER A 446 -0.69 25.13 16.98
N ASP A 447 -0.74 24.13 17.87
CA ASP A 447 0.44 23.39 18.34
C ASP A 447 1.05 22.47 17.26
N ASP A 448 0.27 22.11 16.23
CA ASP A 448 0.73 21.27 15.13
C ASP A 448 1.43 22.09 14.03
N ILE A 449 1.15 23.40 13.97
CA ILE A 449 1.74 24.31 12.99
C ILE A 449 3.12 24.75 13.49
N ARG A 450 4.13 24.55 12.65
CA ARG A 450 5.52 24.96 12.94
C ARG A 450 5.79 26.30 12.28
N ASP A 451 6.30 27.24 13.07
CA ASP A 451 6.81 28.50 12.55
C ASP A 451 8.02 28.24 11.64
N GLU A 452 8.14 29.02 10.57
CA GLU A 452 9.26 28.95 9.64
C GLU A 452 10.57 29.32 10.37
N GLU A 453 11.60 28.46 10.30
CA GLU A 453 12.89 28.70 10.97
C GLU A 453 13.76 29.76 10.26
N GLU A 454 13.44 30.14 9.01
CA GLU A 454 14.21 31.09 8.20
C GLU A 454 13.56 32.48 8.13
N ILE A 455 14.27 33.45 8.69
CA ILE A 455 14.00 34.88 8.54
C ILE A 455 14.25 35.26 7.07
N PHE A 456 13.18 35.44 6.30
CA PHE A 456 13.26 36.29 5.10
C PHE A 456 13.42 37.76 5.54
N PRO A 457 14.12 38.56 4.72
CA PRO A 457 14.60 39.89 5.11
C PRO A 457 13.47 40.82 5.55
N ASP A 458 13.80 41.86 6.33
CA ASP A 458 12.89 42.73 7.09
C ASP A 458 11.74 43.37 6.26
N THR A 459 11.75 43.27 4.92
CA THR A 459 10.69 43.73 4.02
C THR A 459 10.46 42.77 2.84
N GLU A 460 9.23 42.67 2.33
CA GLU A 460 8.86 41.87 1.12
C GLU A 460 9.66 42.24 -0.15
N ASP A 461 10.30 43.42 -0.16
CA ASP A 461 11.12 43.93 -1.25
C ASP A 461 12.55 43.35 -1.27
N ASP A 462 13.03 42.76 -0.16
CA ASP A 462 14.39 42.24 -0.05
C ASP A 462 14.51 40.74 -0.40
N ALA A 463 13.39 40.03 -0.58
CA ALA A 463 13.42 38.64 -1.00
C ALA A 463 13.86 38.55 -2.48
N PRO A 464 14.91 37.77 -2.82
CA PRO A 464 15.38 37.67 -4.20
C PRO A 464 14.27 37.09 -5.08
N ARG A 465 13.82 37.87 -6.06
CA ARG A 465 12.83 37.44 -7.06
C ARG A 465 13.53 37.07 -8.35
N ALA A 466 13.07 35.98 -8.97
CA ALA A 466 13.52 35.59 -10.30
C ALA A 466 13.07 36.62 -11.35
N ASP A 467 13.93 36.88 -12.34
CA ASP A 467 13.57 37.72 -13.48
C ASP A 467 12.72 36.94 -14.52
N GLU A 468 12.17 37.66 -15.50
CA GLU A 468 11.30 37.07 -16.53
C GLU A 468 12.03 36.04 -17.41
N ASP A 469 13.32 36.21 -17.67
CA ASP A 469 14.13 35.26 -18.48
C ASP A 469 14.33 33.94 -17.72
N GLN A 470 14.65 34.03 -16.43
CA GLN A 470 14.77 32.90 -15.53
C GLN A 470 13.45 32.13 -15.41
N ILE A 471 12.33 32.85 -15.24
CA ILE A 471 10.98 32.23 -15.18
C ILE A 471 10.66 31.53 -16.50
N GLN A 472 10.93 32.17 -17.64
CA GLN A 472 10.65 31.59 -18.96
C GLN A 472 11.47 30.32 -19.21
N LYS A 473 12.77 30.33 -18.85
CA LYS A 473 13.65 29.16 -18.98
C LYS A 473 13.27 28.04 -18.02
N ALA A 474 12.88 28.35 -16.79
CA ALA A 474 12.34 27.38 -15.84
C ALA A 474 11.05 26.72 -16.39
N ALA A 475 10.11 27.52 -16.90
CA ALA A 475 8.87 27.00 -17.49
C ALA A 475 9.13 26.09 -18.71
N ALA A 476 10.12 26.45 -19.54
CA ALA A 476 10.54 25.63 -20.68
C ALA A 476 11.14 24.29 -20.24
N LEU A 477 11.95 24.28 -19.16
CA LEU A 477 12.48 23.07 -18.55
C LEU A 477 11.36 22.18 -17.99
N ILE A 478 10.48 22.74 -17.14
CA ILE A 478 9.35 22.03 -16.52
C ILE A 478 8.49 21.36 -17.60
N LYS A 479 8.20 22.05 -18.70
CA LYS A 479 7.42 21.50 -19.81
C LYS A 479 8.07 20.30 -20.49
N ARG A 480 9.41 20.22 -20.50
CA ARG A 480 10.15 19.09 -21.11
C ARG A 480 10.25 17.87 -20.18
N ILE A 481 10.24 18.09 -18.87
CA ILE A 481 10.28 17.02 -17.84
C ILE A 481 8.89 16.67 -17.29
N TYR A 482 7.83 17.30 -17.81
CA TYR A 482 6.47 17.08 -17.35
C TYR A 482 6.02 15.64 -17.66
N VAL A 483 5.74 14.88 -16.61
CA VAL A 483 5.13 13.56 -16.70
C VAL A 483 3.64 13.72 -16.97
N LYS A 484 3.20 13.24 -18.13
CA LYS A 484 1.77 13.23 -18.47
C LYS A 484 1.07 12.13 -17.68
N ASP A 485 -0.16 12.41 -17.25
CA ASP A 485 -1.05 11.45 -16.59
C ASP A 485 -0.41 10.77 -15.37
N PHE A 486 0.32 11.56 -14.57
CA PHE A 486 0.91 11.10 -13.32
C PHE A 486 -0.18 10.56 -12.39
N SER A 487 0.04 9.34 -11.90
CA SER A 487 -0.79 8.73 -10.86
C SER A 487 0.12 8.15 -9.78
N THR A 488 -0.26 8.32 -8.52
CA THR A 488 0.46 7.71 -7.39
C THR A 488 0.38 6.19 -7.40
N LEU A 489 -0.53 5.60 -8.19
CA LEU A 489 -0.68 4.15 -8.36
C LEU A 489 0.33 3.55 -9.35
N GLN A 490 1.07 4.38 -10.09
CA GLN A 490 2.06 3.92 -11.09
C GLN A 490 3.38 3.46 -10.46
N PHE A 491 3.62 3.76 -9.20
CA PHE A 491 4.90 3.53 -8.54
C PHE A 491 4.73 2.54 -7.39
N ALA A 492 5.45 1.43 -7.45
CA ALA A 492 5.54 0.49 -6.35
C ALA A 492 6.56 0.97 -5.30
N ASN A 493 6.35 0.62 -4.02
CA ASN A 493 7.32 0.87 -2.97
C ASN A 493 8.52 -0.09 -3.13
N PRO A 494 9.74 0.39 -3.48
CA PRO A 494 10.88 -0.48 -3.80
C PRO A 494 11.33 -1.33 -2.60
N GLY A 495 11.25 -0.77 -1.39
CA GLY A 495 11.60 -1.48 -0.15
C GLY A 495 10.66 -2.65 0.12
N LEU A 496 9.35 -2.46 -0.09
CA LEU A 496 8.36 -3.53 0.04
C LEU A 496 8.47 -4.56 -1.09
N GLN A 497 8.68 -4.12 -2.34
CA GLN A 497 8.87 -5.03 -3.47
C GLN A 497 10.07 -5.95 -3.21
N ARG A 498 11.21 -5.39 -2.80
CA ARG A 498 12.40 -6.18 -2.44
C ARG A 498 12.13 -7.12 -1.26
N HIS A 499 11.47 -6.64 -0.21
CA HIS A 499 11.15 -7.46 0.95
C HIS A 499 10.31 -8.70 0.56
N TYR A 500 9.26 -8.50 -0.24
CA TYR A 500 8.38 -9.58 -0.67
C TYR A 500 8.99 -10.47 -1.75
N ALA A 501 9.83 -9.93 -2.64
CA ALA A 501 10.63 -10.71 -3.58
C ALA A 501 11.57 -11.69 -2.84
N VAL A 502 12.24 -11.21 -1.77
CA VAL A 502 13.10 -12.06 -0.94
C VAL A 502 12.28 -13.14 -0.21
N LEU A 503 11.15 -12.76 0.39
CA LEU A 503 10.27 -13.73 1.06
C LEU A 503 9.72 -14.77 0.09
N GLN A 504 9.35 -14.36 -1.12
CA GLN A 504 8.87 -15.24 -2.17
C GLN A 504 9.97 -16.23 -2.58
N ALA A 505 11.18 -15.75 -2.89
CA ALA A 505 12.31 -16.62 -3.26
C ALA A 505 12.64 -17.62 -2.15
N LEU A 506 12.64 -17.18 -0.89
CA LEU A 506 12.84 -18.05 0.27
C LEU A 506 11.72 -19.07 0.46
N ALA A 507 10.45 -18.64 0.31
CA ALA A 507 9.31 -19.54 0.44
C ALA A 507 9.29 -20.58 -0.69
N LEU A 508 9.73 -20.18 -1.89
CA LEU A 508 9.79 -21.00 -3.07
C LEU A 508 11.02 -21.92 -3.11
N ASP A 509 12.03 -21.76 -2.25
CA ASP A 509 13.35 -22.40 -2.38
C ASP A 509 13.98 -22.09 -3.77
N GLU A 510 14.07 -20.80 -4.11
CA GLU A 510 14.80 -20.31 -5.29
C GLU A 510 16.22 -19.90 -4.90
N ASP A 511 17.20 -20.24 -5.75
CA ASP A 511 18.61 -19.96 -5.50
C ASP A 511 18.96 -18.47 -5.68
N ASP A 512 18.23 -17.79 -6.58
CA ASP A 512 18.44 -16.39 -6.93
C ASP A 512 17.25 -15.53 -6.48
N ILE A 513 17.55 -14.41 -5.82
CA ILE A 513 16.54 -13.41 -5.48
C ILE A 513 16.33 -12.53 -6.72
N PRO A 514 15.09 -12.40 -7.23
CA PRO A 514 14.85 -11.58 -8.41
C PRO A 514 15.22 -10.12 -8.16
N GLU A 515 15.88 -9.50 -9.14
CA GLU A 515 16.18 -8.07 -9.08
C GLU A 515 14.89 -7.26 -9.21
N THR A 516 14.63 -6.40 -8.22
CA THR A 516 13.49 -5.49 -8.23
C THR A 516 13.93 -4.14 -8.80
N ILE A 517 13.21 -3.65 -9.82
CA ILE A 517 13.44 -2.33 -10.42
C ILE A 517 12.88 -1.25 -9.48
N ASP A 518 13.68 -0.23 -9.19
CA ASP A 518 13.23 0.93 -8.43
C ASP A 518 12.59 1.95 -9.38
N GLU A 519 11.25 1.93 -9.45
CA GLU A 519 10.46 2.86 -10.25
C GLU A 519 10.46 4.30 -9.71
N THR A 520 10.94 4.52 -8.48
CA THR A 520 11.02 5.86 -7.86
C THR A 520 12.29 6.61 -8.26
N ALA A 521 13.26 5.92 -8.84
CA ALA A 521 14.46 6.53 -9.37
C ALA A 521 14.13 7.41 -10.60
N PRO A 522 14.80 8.57 -10.78
CA PRO A 522 14.61 9.40 -11.97
C PRO A 522 14.97 8.65 -13.25
N ASP A 523 14.22 8.90 -14.33
CA ASP A 523 14.53 8.39 -15.67
C ASP A 523 15.79 9.07 -16.23
N GLU A 524 16.95 8.47 -15.96
CA GLU A 524 18.26 8.98 -16.42
C GLU A 524 18.34 9.07 -17.95
N GLU A 525 17.77 8.11 -18.67
CA GLU A 525 17.77 8.10 -20.14
C GLU A 525 16.90 9.23 -20.71
N GLY A 526 15.73 9.45 -20.12
CA GLY A 526 14.84 10.55 -20.46
C GLY A 526 15.46 11.91 -20.18
N LEU A 527 16.15 12.06 -19.05
CA LEU A 527 16.86 13.28 -18.67
C LEU A 527 18.11 13.55 -19.51
N ALA A 528 18.77 12.50 -20.00
CA ALA A 528 19.94 12.61 -20.89
C ALA A 528 19.59 13.03 -22.32
N ARG A 529 18.29 13.13 -22.68
CA ARG A 529 17.88 13.56 -24.02
C ARG A 529 18.42 14.97 -24.31
N PRO A 530 19.01 15.21 -25.50
CA PRO A 530 19.67 16.49 -25.82
C PRO A 530 18.79 17.73 -25.63
N ALA A 531 17.49 17.62 -25.89
CA ALA A 531 16.53 18.70 -25.71
C ALA A 531 16.31 19.07 -24.22
N VAL A 532 16.35 18.08 -23.33
CA VAL A 532 16.22 18.28 -21.87
C VAL A 532 17.52 18.88 -21.33
N VAL A 533 18.66 18.28 -21.68
CA VAL A 533 20.00 18.77 -21.31
C VAL A 533 20.17 20.24 -21.70
N LYS A 534 19.81 20.60 -22.94
CA LYS A 534 19.86 22.00 -23.40
C LYS A 534 18.98 22.94 -22.55
N ALA A 535 17.78 22.51 -22.15
CA ALA A 535 16.93 23.31 -21.26
C ALA A 535 17.55 23.50 -19.88
N ILE A 536 18.16 22.44 -19.34
CA ILE A 536 18.86 22.47 -18.05
C ILE A 536 20.03 23.46 -18.12
N GLU A 537 20.84 23.40 -19.19
CA GLU A 537 21.97 24.31 -19.40
C GLU A 537 21.51 25.77 -19.56
N GLU A 538 20.49 26.02 -20.39
CA GLU A 538 19.92 27.35 -20.58
C GLU A 538 19.42 27.95 -19.26
N PHE A 539 18.71 27.16 -18.44
CA PHE A 539 18.23 27.60 -17.13
C PHE A 539 19.38 27.84 -16.15
N LYS A 540 20.35 26.92 -16.07
CA LYS A 540 21.55 27.09 -15.23
C LYS A 540 22.30 28.37 -15.57
N LEU A 541 22.52 28.65 -16.85
CA LEU A 541 23.19 29.87 -17.31
C LEU A 541 22.41 31.14 -16.92
N SER A 542 21.07 31.12 -16.97
CA SER A 542 20.27 32.29 -16.57
C SER A 542 20.28 32.60 -15.07
N VAL A 543 20.47 31.58 -14.23
CA VAL A 543 20.46 31.75 -12.77
C VAL A 543 21.86 32.00 -12.23
N TYR A 544 22.84 31.20 -12.67
CA TYR A 544 24.18 31.18 -12.10
C TYR A 544 25.24 31.88 -12.98
N GLY A 545 24.90 32.25 -14.22
CA GLY A 545 25.84 32.83 -15.18
C GLY A 545 26.89 31.85 -15.69
N ASP A 546 27.85 32.37 -16.45
CA ASP A 546 28.89 31.58 -17.14
C ASP A 546 29.96 30.99 -16.20
N ASN A 547 30.07 31.49 -14.96
CA ASN A 547 31.15 31.14 -14.02
C ASN A 547 30.76 30.02 -13.02
N TYR A 548 29.55 29.45 -13.13
CA TYR A 548 29.03 28.50 -12.13
C TYR A 548 29.91 27.26 -11.92
N ASN A 549 30.43 26.67 -13.01
CA ASN A 549 31.27 25.48 -12.91
C ASN A 549 32.62 25.76 -12.23
N GLU A 550 33.14 26.99 -12.34
CA GLU A 550 34.38 27.39 -11.66
C GLU A 550 34.15 27.64 -10.16
N GLU A 551 32.97 28.16 -9.78
CA GLU A 551 32.60 28.38 -8.38
C GLU A 551 32.26 27.08 -7.64
N SER A 552 31.61 26.10 -8.28
CA SER A 552 31.33 24.79 -7.65
C SER A 552 32.58 23.99 -7.33
N ASP A 553 33.59 24.03 -8.20
CA ASP A 553 34.90 23.40 -8.00
C ASP A 553 35.74 24.12 -6.92
N ASN A 554 35.52 25.42 -6.73
CA ASN A 554 36.19 26.21 -5.70
C ASN A 554 35.53 26.06 -4.31
N LEU A 555 34.20 25.93 -4.22
CA LEU A 555 33.45 25.66 -2.98
C LEU A 555 33.86 24.34 -2.30
N GLY A 556 34.18 23.30 -3.09
CA GLY A 556 34.74 22.05 -2.57
C GLY A 556 36.13 22.22 -1.93
N LYS A 557 36.95 23.13 -2.45
CA LYS A 557 38.28 23.47 -1.91
C LYS A 557 38.18 24.42 -0.71
N GLU A 558 37.20 25.33 -0.67
CA GLU A 558 36.97 26.22 0.47
C GLU A 558 36.49 25.47 1.72
N LYS A 559 35.60 24.48 1.61
CA LYS A 559 35.19 23.64 2.77
C LYS A 559 36.37 22.88 3.40
N ALA A 560 37.32 22.40 2.58
CA ALA A 560 38.55 21.80 3.07
C ALA A 560 39.51 22.83 3.72
N GLY A 561 39.56 24.05 3.16
CA GLY A 561 40.30 25.19 3.70
C GLY A 561 39.76 25.72 5.02
N GLU A 562 38.44 25.76 5.19
CA GLU A 562 37.76 26.27 6.39
C GLU A 562 37.94 25.31 7.58
N ALA A 563 37.85 23.99 7.34
CA ALA A 563 38.17 22.96 8.32
C ALA A 563 39.65 22.97 8.73
N SER A 564 40.55 23.39 7.83
CA SER A 564 41.98 23.59 8.13
C SER A 564 42.21 24.87 8.95
N ARG A 565 41.54 25.98 8.61
CA ARG A 565 41.59 27.25 9.36
C ARG A 565 41.03 27.12 10.77
N LYS A 566 39.89 26.43 10.97
CA LYS A 566 39.34 26.12 12.31
C LYS A 566 40.30 25.27 13.15
N ARG A 567 40.88 24.21 12.57
CA ARG A 567 41.89 23.36 13.26
C ARG A 567 43.14 24.16 13.65
N LYS A 568 43.58 25.08 12.80
CA LYS A 568 44.72 25.96 13.09
C LYS A 568 44.40 26.99 14.20
N ALA A 569 43.23 27.62 14.19
CA ALA A 569 42.82 28.56 15.22
C ALA A 569 42.71 27.91 16.62
N ILE A 570 42.20 26.68 16.69
CA ILE A 570 42.14 25.88 17.93
C ILE A 570 43.56 25.52 18.39
N ALA A 571 44.43 25.12 17.47
CA ALA A 571 45.82 24.79 17.78
C ALA A 571 46.65 26.01 18.21
N GLU A 572 46.43 27.20 17.61
CA GLU A 572 47.08 28.46 17.97
C GLU A 572 46.68 28.94 19.37
N ASN A 573 45.42 28.75 19.77
CA ASN A 573 45.00 29.06 21.14
C ASN A 573 45.57 28.07 22.15
N ALA A 574 45.52 26.76 21.86
CA ALA A 574 46.11 25.73 22.73
C ALA A 574 47.65 25.80 22.82
N ALA A 575 48.32 26.37 21.81
CA ALA A 575 49.76 26.58 21.82
C ALA A 575 50.16 27.80 22.69
N LYS A 576 49.27 28.76 22.94
CA LYS A 576 49.56 29.93 23.81
C LYS A 576 49.58 29.58 25.30
N ASP A 577 49.02 28.44 25.69
CA ASP A 577 48.97 27.98 27.08
C ASP A 577 50.34 27.57 27.65
N PHE A 578 51.36 27.43 26.79
CA PHE A 578 52.70 27.02 27.18
C PHE A 578 53.75 28.06 26.77
N ASP A 579 54.69 28.34 27.68
CA ASP A 579 55.86 29.16 27.37
C ASP A 579 56.96 28.28 26.73
N TRP A 580 56.81 28.03 25.43
CA TRP A 580 57.66 27.10 24.67
C TRP A 580 59.15 27.45 24.70
N GLY A 581 59.49 28.74 24.82
CA GLY A 581 60.88 29.21 24.87
C GLY A 581 61.61 28.71 26.11
N VAL A 582 60.94 28.81 27.27
CA VAL A 582 61.44 28.37 28.58
C VAL A 582 61.45 26.85 28.69
N LEU A 583 60.43 26.18 28.14
CA LEU A 583 60.34 24.72 28.13
C LEU A 583 61.42 24.06 27.25
N ALA A 584 61.77 24.70 26.13
CA ALA A 584 62.87 24.27 25.26
C ALA A 584 64.25 24.47 25.93
N GLU A 585 64.46 25.61 26.61
CA GLU A 585 65.71 25.92 27.32
C GLU A 585 65.99 25.00 28.51
N LYS A 586 64.93 24.62 29.24
CA LYS A 586 65.03 23.73 30.42
C LYS A 586 65.00 22.23 30.05
N GLY A 587 64.91 21.89 28.77
CA GLY A 587 64.83 20.49 28.30
C GLY A 587 63.54 19.77 28.72
N GLN A 588 62.47 20.50 29.06
CA GLN A 588 61.23 19.97 29.64
C GLN A 588 60.16 19.62 28.59
N LEU A 589 60.45 19.77 27.29
CA LEU A 589 59.55 19.37 26.20
C LEU A 589 59.19 17.89 26.23
N ASN A 590 60.03 17.03 26.82
CA ASN A 590 59.74 15.59 26.96
C ASN A 590 58.64 15.30 27.99
N ASN A 591 58.29 16.25 28.86
CA ASN A 591 57.22 16.08 29.85
C ASN A 591 55.84 16.40 29.28
N LEU A 592 55.77 17.04 28.09
CA LEU A 592 54.51 17.34 27.42
C LEU A 592 53.92 16.11 26.73
N THR A 593 52.60 16.10 26.57
CA THR A 593 51.91 15.05 25.82
C THR A 593 52.14 15.22 24.31
N VAL A 594 52.05 14.12 23.55
CA VAL A 594 52.16 14.16 22.07
C VAL A 594 51.11 15.11 21.46
N ALA A 595 49.93 15.21 22.07
CA ALA A 595 48.88 16.13 21.65
C ALA A 595 49.31 17.61 21.77
N ALA A 596 49.92 18.01 22.90
CA ALA A 596 50.41 19.37 23.09
C ALA A 596 51.53 19.73 22.08
N LEU A 597 52.45 18.79 21.81
CA LEU A 597 53.52 18.98 20.81
C LEU A 597 52.94 19.13 19.39
N LYS A 598 51.88 18.38 19.06
CA LYS A 598 51.18 18.51 17.77
C LYS A 598 50.43 19.83 17.63
N ASN A 599 49.91 20.41 18.73
CA ASN A 599 49.27 21.72 18.69
C ASN A 599 50.25 22.82 18.29
N TYR A 600 51.46 22.83 18.86
CA TYR A 600 52.51 23.77 18.45
C TYR A 600 52.88 23.60 16.97
N LEU A 601 53.12 22.36 16.52
CA LEU A 601 53.47 22.08 15.13
C LEU A 601 52.34 22.49 14.17
N THR A 602 51.08 22.26 14.54
CA THR A 602 49.91 22.68 13.74
C THR A 602 49.77 24.19 13.68
N ALA A 603 50.02 24.90 14.79
CA ALA A 603 50.02 26.36 14.83
C ALA A 603 51.08 26.99 13.91
N HIS A 604 52.27 26.37 13.84
CA HIS A 604 53.38 26.84 13.01
C HIS A 604 53.43 26.24 11.58
N ASN A 605 52.37 25.54 11.15
CA ASN A 605 52.28 24.83 9.85
C ASN A 605 53.42 23.81 9.61
N LEU A 606 53.89 23.15 10.66
CA LEU A 606 54.92 22.13 10.59
C LEU A 606 54.29 20.72 10.56
N PRO A 607 54.95 19.74 9.91
CA PRO A 607 54.45 18.37 9.88
C PRO A 607 54.24 17.77 11.27
N VAL A 608 53.10 17.11 11.50
CA VAL A 608 52.71 16.47 12.78
C VAL A 608 52.96 14.95 12.82
N SER A 609 53.60 14.40 11.79
CA SER A 609 53.91 12.97 11.66
C SER A 609 55.20 12.59 12.42
N GLY A 610 55.19 11.41 13.05
CA GLY A 610 56.35 10.82 13.73
C GLY A 610 56.12 10.48 15.21
N LYS A 611 57.09 9.78 15.80
CA LYS A 611 57.15 9.49 17.24
C LYS A 611 57.50 10.76 18.03
N LYS A 612 57.29 10.72 19.35
CA LYS A 612 57.45 11.88 20.25
C LYS A 612 58.82 12.57 20.10
N GLU A 613 59.92 11.82 19.97
CA GLU A 613 61.24 12.43 19.80
C GLU A 613 61.33 13.25 18.51
N ALA A 614 60.76 12.75 17.40
CA ALA A 614 60.77 13.45 16.11
C ALA A 614 59.96 14.75 16.14
N LEU A 615 58.88 14.81 16.92
CA LEU A 615 58.10 16.03 17.12
C LEU A 615 58.91 17.05 17.95
N ILE A 616 59.59 16.62 19.01
CA ILE A 616 60.44 17.49 19.84
C ILE A 616 61.61 18.04 19.03
N SER A 617 62.32 17.19 18.27
CA SER A 617 63.41 17.64 17.40
C SER A 617 62.95 18.68 16.38
N ARG A 618 61.73 18.54 15.83
CA ARG A 618 61.17 19.49 14.86
C ARG A 618 60.81 20.83 15.51
N ILE A 619 60.34 20.81 16.76
CA ILE A 619 60.09 22.04 17.55
C ILE A 619 61.42 22.73 17.90
N LEU A 620 62.43 21.99 18.37
CA LEU A 620 63.75 22.54 18.68
C LEU A 620 64.43 23.15 17.43
N THR A 621 64.35 22.45 16.30
CA THR A 621 64.85 22.95 15.00
C THR A 621 64.15 24.24 14.59
N HIS A 622 62.83 24.33 14.76
CA HIS A 622 62.08 25.54 14.46
C HIS A 622 62.44 26.71 15.39
N MET A 623 62.78 26.43 16.66
CA MET A 623 63.21 27.43 17.64
C MET A 623 64.72 27.74 17.59
N GLY A 624 65.48 27.08 16.72
CA GLY A 624 66.93 27.30 16.55
C GLY A 624 67.79 26.81 17.73
N LYS A 625 67.36 25.76 18.45
CA LYS A 625 68.04 25.22 19.64
C LYS A 625 68.50 23.78 19.48
#